data_AF-A0A538HQ29-F1
#
_entry.id   AF-A0A538HQ29-F1
#
_cell.length_a   1.000
_cell.length_b   1.000
_cell.length_c   1.000
_cell.angle_alpha   90.00
_cell.angle_beta   90.00
_cell.angle_gamma   90.00
#
_symmetry.space_group_name_H-M   'P 1'
#
loop_
_entity.id
_entity.type
_entity.pdbx_description
1 polymer ?
#
loop_
_entity_poly.entity_id
_entity_poly.type
_entity_poly.pdbx_seq_one_letter_code
_entity_poly.pdbx_strand_id
1 'polypeptide(L)' 'MYRFFLYFLSRDRAELAASVLRSAGYDTWDIRPGWDDPFTRLELRRELAGDDLAAAVAWLTEQALAFDGEYGSVEVGD' A
#
# COMPACT_ATOMS: atom_id res chain seq x y z
N MET A 1 9.17 13.53 -2.42
CA MET A 1 8.99 12.19 -1.77
C MET A 1 7.71 11.52 -2.28
N TYR A 2 7.55 10.19 -2.27
CA TYR A 2 6.28 9.54 -2.69
C TYR A 2 5.54 8.88 -1.52
N ARG A 3 4.21 9.01 -1.49
CA ARG A 3 3.31 8.33 -0.56
C ARG A 3 2.40 7.37 -1.31
N PHE A 4 2.47 6.09 -1.03
CA PHE A 4 1.68 5.05 -1.71
C PHE A 4 0.52 4.60 -0.82
N PHE A 5 -0.60 4.30 -1.47
CA PHE A 5 -1.85 3.89 -0.83
C PHE A 5 -2.37 2.62 -1.50
N LEU A 6 -2.52 1.55 -0.73
CA LEU A 6 -3.17 0.30 -1.15
C LEU A 6 -4.43 0.09 -0.33
N TYR A 7 -5.51 -0.40 -0.95
CA TYR A 7 -6.77 -0.62 -0.24
C TYR A 7 -7.13 -2.10 -0.15
N PHE A 8 -7.74 -2.49 0.96
CA PHE A 8 -8.17 -3.85 1.24
C PHE A 8 -9.54 -3.84 1.93
N LEU A 9 -10.39 -4.83 1.62
CA LEU A 9 -11.67 -5.04 2.32
C LEU A 9 -11.55 -5.94 3.56
N SER A 10 -10.39 -6.59 3.74
CA SER A 10 -10.13 -7.50 4.85
C SER A 10 -8.83 -7.13 5.55
N ARG A 11 -8.87 -7.10 6.90
CA ARG A 11 -7.70 -6.84 7.72
C ARG A 11 -6.63 -7.91 7.57
N ASP A 12 -7.02 -9.18 7.57
CA ASP A 12 -6.09 -10.30 7.43
C ASP A 12 -5.35 -10.23 6.08
N ARG A 13 -6.05 -9.82 5.01
CA ARG A 13 -5.45 -9.60 3.68
C ARG A 13 -4.45 -8.45 3.69
N ALA A 14 -4.82 -7.32 4.31
CA ALA A 14 -3.92 -6.17 4.46
C ALA A 14 -2.67 -6.52 5.28
N GLU A 15 -2.82 -7.31 6.35
CA GLU A 15 -1.71 -7.76 7.20
C GLU A 15 -0.77 -8.74 6.47
N LEU A 16 -1.32 -9.66 5.66
CA LEU A 16 -0.53 -10.54 4.80
C LEU A 16 0.27 -9.75 3.75
N ALA A 17 -0.38 -8.81 3.06
CA ALA A 17 0.29 -7.93 2.10
C ALA A 17 1.41 -7.14 2.78
N ALA A 18 1.14 -6.52 3.94
CA ALA A 18 2.14 -5.80 4.73
C ALA A 18 3.32 -6.71 5.15
N SER A 19 3.07 -7.98 5.47
CA SER A 19 4.13 -8.93 5.81
C SER A 19 5.06 -9.25 4.64
N VAL A 20 4.51 -9.41 3.44
CA VAL A 20 5.32 -9.63 2.23
C VAL A 20 6.10 -8.39 1.86
N LEU A 21 5.48 -7.22 1.93
CA LEU A 21 6.14 -5.94 1.68
C LEU A 21 7.30 -5.70 2.66
N ARG A 22 7.12 -6.00 3.94
CA ARG A 22 8.21 -5.94 4.94
C ARG A 22 9.37 -6.87 4.60
N SER A 23 9.08 -8.12 4.23
CA SER A 23 10.11 -9.09 3.82
C SER A 23 10.91 -8.66 2.59
N ALA A 24 10.32 -7.78 1.75
CA ALA A 24 10.97 -7.19 0.59
C ALA A 24 11.75 -5.88 0.90
N GLY A 25 11.89 -5.52 2.18
CA GLY A 25 12.65 -4.33 2.62
C GLY A 25 11.80 -3.07 2.84
N TYR A 26 10.47 -3.19 2.82
CA TYR A 26 9.55 -2.08 3.09
C TYR A 26 9.04 -2.16 4.54
N ASP A 27 9.90 -1.85 5.50
CA ASP A 27 9.74 -2.25 6.92
C ASP A 27 8.58 -1.62 7.71
N THR A 28 7.95 -0.54 7.21
CA THR A 28 6.86 0.16 7.96
C THR A 28 5.68 0.51 7.06
N TRP A 29 4.57 -0.19 7.27
CA TRP A 29 3.28 0.08 6.64
C TRP A 29 2.22 0.28 7.71
N ASP A 30 1.51 1.41 7.66
CA ASP A 30 0.40 1.68 8.57
C ASP A 30 -0.91 1.19 7.95
N ILE A 31 -1.60 0.28 8.65
CA ILE A 31 -2.98 -0.11 8.33
C ILE A 31 -3.93 0.83 9.08
N ARG A 32 -4.77 1.55 8.34
CA ARG A 32 -5.76 2.50 8.89
C ARG A 32 -7.10 2.36 8.15
N PRO A 33 -8.21 2.91 8.69
CA PRO A 33 -9.44 3.06 7.90
C PRO A 33 -9.19 3.86 6.62
N GLY A 34 -9.79 3.47 5.50
CA GLY A 34 -9.70 4.18 4.23
C GLY A 34 -10.26 5.60 4.34
N TRP A 35 -9.63 6.57 3.67
CA TRP A 35 -10.09 7.96 3.75
C TRP A 35 -11.40 8.19 2.98
N ASP A 36 -11.63 7.43 1.90
CA ASP A 36 -12.81 7.51 1.03
C ASP A 36 -13.97 6.65 1.55
N ASP A 37 -13.65 5.47 2.11
CA ASP A 37 -14.60 4.59 2.79
C ASP A 37 -14.00 4.01 4.09
N PRO A 38 -14.11 4.74 5.21
CA PRO A 38 -13.50 4.34 6.47
C PRO A 38 -14.21 3.16 7.16
N PHE A 39 -15.41 2.79 6.70
CA PHE A 39 -16.19 1.72 7.31
C PHE A 39 -15.94 0.37 6.64
N THR A 40 -15.60 0.37 5.36
CA THR A 40 -15.51 -0.85 4.56
C THR A 40 -14.11 -1.10 4.00
N ARG A 41 -13.25 -0.08 3.92
CA ARG A 41 -11.90 -0.19 3.36
C ARG A 41 -10.83 0.09 4.41
N LEU A 42 -9.72 -0.62 4.25
CA LEU A 42 -8.48 -0.40 4.97
C LEU A 42 -7.44 0.14 4.00
N GLU A 43 -6.70 1.14 4.44
CA GLU A 43 -5.60 1.76 3.71
C GLU A 43 -4.26 1.29 4.30
N LEU A 44 -3.38 0.81 3.43
CA LEU A 44 -1.99 0.51 3.72
C LEU A 44 -1.11 1.61 3.11
N ARG A 45 -0.45 2.40 3.96
CA ARG A 45 0.34 3.58 3.53
C ARG A 45 1.83 3.44 3.82
N ARG A 46 2.66 3.90 2.87
CA ARG A 46 4.13 4.03 3.00
C ARG A 46 4.65 5.29 2.34
N GLU A 47 5.65 5.92 2.95
CA GLU A 47 6.46 6.96 2.32
C GLU A 47 7.79 6.38 1.83
N LEU A 48 8.16 6.66 0.58
CA LEU A 48 9.42 6.23 -0.01
C LEU A 48 10.14 7.42 -0.66
N ALA A 49 11.42 7.54 -0.35
CA ALA A 49 12.35 8.31 -1.15
C ALA A 49 12.81 7.40 -2.30
N GLY A 50 12.72 7.87 -3.54
CA GLY A 50 13.14 7.05 -4.67
C GLY A 50 13.16 7.84 -5.97
N ASP A 51 13.91 7.31 -6.92
CA ASP A 51 14.17 7.95 -8.22
C ASP A 51 13.29 7.34 -9.32
N ASP A 52 12.70 6.16 -9.06
CA ASP A 52 11.88 5.40 -10.00
C ASP A 52 10.50 5.08 -9.41
N LEU A 53 9.60 6.05 -9.55
CA LEU A 53 8.19 5.92 -9.19
C LEU A 53 7.48 4.79 -9.94
N ALA A 54 7.81 4.58 -11.22
CA ALA A 54 7.08 3.66 -12.08
C ALA A 54 7.28 2.20 -11.63
N ALA A 55 8.53 1.82 -11.31
CA ALA A 55 8.85 0.50 -10.79
C ALA A 55 8.14 0.24 -9.44
N ALA A 56 8.13 1.23 -8.55
CA ALA A 56 7.45 1.13 -7.25
C ALA A 56 5.93 0.95 -7.42
N VAL A 57 5.28 1.74 -8.28
CA VAL A 57 3.85 1.62 -8.57
C VAL A 57 3.51 0.24 -9.13
N ALA A 58 4.25 -0.23 -10.13
CA ALA A 58 4.00 -1.52 -10.78
C ALA A 58 4.09 -2.66 -9.77
N TRP A 59 5.18 -2.73 -9.00
CA TRP A 59 5.38 -3.79 -8.03
C TRP A 59 4.35 -3.75 -6.89
N LEU A 60 4.04 -2.57 -6.33
CA LEU A 60 3.04 -2.43 -5.27
C LEU A 60 1.63 -2.80 -5.73
N THR A 61 1.31 -2.51 -7.01
CA THR A 61 0.05 -2.94 -7.61
C THR A 61 -0.05 -4.46 -7.67
N GLU A 62 1.01 -5.14 -8.11
CA GLU A 62 1.06 -6.60 -8.11
C GLU A 62 0.89 -7.19 -6.70
N GLN A 63 1.55 -6.60 -5.70
CA GLN A 63 1.40 -7.06 -4.32
C GLN A 63 -0.03 -6.88 -3.82
N ALA A 64 -0.68 -5.73 -4.05
CA ALA A 64 -2.07 -5.53 -3.64
C ALA A 64 -3.02 -6.56 -4.28
N LEU A 65 -2.89 -6.78 -5.59
CA LEU A 65 -3.73 -7.73 -6.33
C LEU A 65 -3.53 -9.17 -5.88
N ALA A 66 -2.32 -9.56 -5.49
CA ALA A 66 -2.02 -10.91 -4.98
C ALA A 66 -2.75 -11.26 -3.66
N PHE A 67 -3.24 -10.25 -2.94
CA PHE A 67 -3.93 -10.40 -1.65
C PHE A 67 -5.38 -9.92 -1.68
N ASP A 68 -6.04 -9.95 -2.85
CA ASP A 68 -7.42 -9.46 -3.03
C ASP A 68 -7.59 -7.98 -2.61
N GLY A 69 -6.51 -7.20 -2.69
CA GLY A 69 -6.52 -5.75 -2.53
C GLY A 69 -6.54 -5.03 -3.86
N GLU A 70 -6.51 -3.71 -3.79
CA GLU A 70 -6.47 -2.83 -4.95
C GLU A 70 -5.41 -1.75 -4.76
N TYR A 71 -4.76 -1.38 -5.85
CA TYR A 71 -3.91 -0.21 -5.85
C TYR A 71 -4.78 1.04 -5.77
N GLY A 72 -4.49 1.89 -4.79
CA GLY A 72 -5.26 3.09 -4.54
C GLY A 72 -4.76 4.30 -5.32
N SER A 73 -3.71 4.91 -4.81
CA SER A 73 -3.11 6.11 -5.40
C SER A 73 -1.66 6.28 -4.96
N VAL A 74 -0.94 7.17 -5.63
CA VAL A 74 0.34 7.71 -5.15
C VAL A 74 0.22 9.23 -5.07
N GLU A 75 0.63 9.78 -3.94
CA GLU A 75 0.78 11.22 -3.75
C GLU A 75 2.25 11.60 -3.85
N VAL A 76 2.55 12.59 -4.67
CA VAL A 76 3.88 13.19 -4.74
C VAL A 76 3.93 14.30 -3.71
N GLY A 77 4.70 14.11 -2.64
CA GLY A 77 5.09 15.17 -1.73
C GLY A 77 6.32 15.90 -2.24
N ASP A 78 6.55 17.11 -1.73
CA ASP A 78 7.78 17.89 -1.99
C ASP A 78 9.07 17.07 -1.78
#